data_AF-A0A519THU2-F1
#
_entry.id   AF-A0A519THU2-F1
#
_cell.length_a   1.000
_cell.length_b   1.000
_cell.length_c   1.000
_cell.angle_alpha   90.00
_cell.angle_beta   90.00
_cell.angle_gamma   90.00
#
_symmetry.space_group_name_H-M   'P 1'
#
loop_
_entity.id
_entity.type
_entity.pdbx_description
1 polymer ?
#
loop_
_entity_poly.entity_id
_entity_poly.type
_entity_poly.pdbx_seq_one_letter_code
_entity_poly.pdbx_strand_id
1 'polypeptide(L)'
;TMDEFMRRMKDMAAMGGGMNFYGNLPDSYNVTINGNHKLVGKILQTSDEAEQTQLAKQAFDLALLSQGMLTGAELTEFVNRSVSLI
;
A
#
# COMPACT_ATOMS: atom_id res chain seq x y z
N THR A 1 6.12 -1.71 -8.27
CA THR A 1 6.59 -1.03 -9.49
C THR A 1 5.46 -0.99 -10.49
N MET A 2 5.20 0.18 -11.11
CA MET A 2 4.16 0.32 -12.14
C MET A 2 4.69 -0.22 -13.47
N ASP A 3 3.94 -1.13 -14.08
CA ASP A 3 4.31 -1.72 -15.37
C ASP A 3 4.38 -0.64 -16.45
N GLU A 4 5.54 -0.54 -17.09
CA GLU A 4 5.86 0.47 -18.11
C GLU A 4 4.90 0.41 -19.32
N PHE A 5 4.27 -0.75 -19.50
CA PHE A 5 3.19 -0.99 -20.45
C PHE A 5 1.95 -0.12 -20.19
N MET A 6 1.54 0.03 -18.93
CA MET A 6 0.38 0.84 -18.55
C MET A 6 0.64 2.32 -18.78
N ARG A 7 1.88 2.80 -18.55
CA ARG A 7 2.28 4.18 -18.86
C ARG A 7 2.18 4.45 -20.35
N ARG A 8 2.77 3.58 -21.18
CA ARG A 8 2.74 3.74 -22.66
C ARG A 8 1.33 3.63 -23.24
N MET A 9 0.50 2.74 -22.69
CA MET A 9 -0.87 2.59 -23.16
C MET A 9 -1.73 3.80 -22.80
N LYS A 10 -1.56 4.39 -21.60
CA LYS A 10 -2.26 5.61 -21.18
C LYS A 10 -1.90 6.81 -22.05
N ASP A 11 -0.62 6.97 -22.40
CA ASP A 11 -0.16 8.02 -23.31
C ASP A 11 -0.75 7.85 -24.73
N MET A 12 -0.90 6.61 -25.21
CA MET A 12 -1.48 6.33 -26.53
C MET A 12 -3.01 6.52 -26.55
N ALA A 13 -3.71 6.16 -25.46
CA ALA A 13 -5.16 6.36 -25.32
C ALA A 13 -5.54 7.85 -25.21
N ALA A 14 -4.69 8.68 -24.59
CA ALA A 14 -4.88 10.13 -24.51
C ALA A 14 -4.79 10.83 -25.89
N MET A 15 -4.06 10.25 -26.83
CA MET A 15 -3.92 10.76 -28.21
C MET A 15 -4.98 10.21 -29.20
N GLY A 16 -5.69 9.13 -28.82
CA GLY A 16 -6.56 8.37 -29.73
C GLY A 16 -7.94 8.06 -29.15
N GLY A 17 -8.74 9.10 -28.86
CA GLY A 17 -10.22 9.09 -28.92
C GLY A 17 -11.03 7.97 -28.21
N GLY A 18 -10.45 7.18 -27.32
CA GLY A 18 -11.07 6.00 -26.70
C GLY A 18 -11.30 6.13 -25.20
N MET A 19 -11.92 7.24 -24.77
CA MET A 19 -12.00 7.67 -23.36
C MET A 19 -13.16 7.08 -22.53
N ASN A 20 -13.66 5.87 -22.82
CA ASN A 20 -14.80 5.32 -22.04
C ASN A 20 -14.59 3.95 -21.39
N PHE A 21 -13.42 3.30 -21.54
CA PHE A 21 -13.22 1.96 -20.98
C PHE A 21 -12.13 1.87 -19.90
N TYR A 22 -11.24 2.87 -19.79
CA TYR A 22 -10.11 2.85 -18.86
C TYR A 22 -10.29 3.70 -17.59
N GLY A 23 -11.40 4.43 -17.46
CA GLY A 23 -11.72 5.19 -16.23
C GLY A 23 -12.13 4.32 -15.03
N ASN A 24 -12.42 3.04 -15.26
CA ASN A 24 -12.86 2.06 -14.25
C ASN A 24 -11.81 0.99 -13.94
N LEU A 25 -10.56 1.13 -14.38
CA LEU A 25 -9.55 0.14 -14.02
C LEU A 25 -9.13 0.39 -12.56
N PRO A 26 -9.40 -0.54 -11.62
CA PRO A 26 -9.01 -0.36 -10.22
C PRO A 26 -7.50 -0.23 -10.12
N ASP A 27 -7.03 0.71 -9.31
CA ASP A 27 -5.60 0.87 -9.05
C ASP A 27 -5.04 -0.41 -8.41
N SER A 28 -4.20 -1.14 -9.16
CA SER A 28 -3.51 -2.33 -8.66
C SER A 28 -2.17 -1.93 -8.04
N TYR A 29 -2.02 -2.12 -6.74
CA TYR A 29 -0.79 -1.82 -6.01
C TYR A 29 0.07 -3.09 -5.84
N ASN A 30 1.32 -3.03 -6.28
CA ASN A 30 2.30 -4.09 -6.04
C ASN A 30 3.02 -3.84 -4.72
N VAL A 31 2.78 -4.69 -3.72
CA VAL A 31 3.40 -4.63 -2.39
C VAL A 31 4.63 -5.53 -2.36
N THR A 32 5.80 -4.98 -2.07
CA THR A 32 7.06 -5.73 -1.91
C THR A 32 7.49 -5.74 -0.45
N ILE A 33 7.72 -6.93 0.11
CA ILE A 33 8.07 -7.10 1.53
C ILE A 33 9.56 -7.43 1.64
N ASN A 34 10.27 -6.76 2.57
CA ASN A 34 11.65 -7.09 2.89
C ASN A 34 11.71 -8.15 4.00
N GLY A 35 11.97 -9.41 3.62
CA GLY A 35 12.04 -10.55 4.55
C GLY A 35 13.18 -10.50 5.56
N ASN A 36 14.21 -9.66 5.35
CA ASN A 36 15.34 -9.52 6.27
C ASN A 36 15.10 -8.52 7.39
N HIS A 37 13.95 -7.84 7.41
CA HIS A 37 13.64 -6.86 8.45
C HIS A 37 13.14 -7.54 9.73
N LYS A 38 13.69 -7.16 10.90
CA LYS A 38 13.35 -7.75 12.21
C LYS A 38 11.85 -7.74 12.52
N LEU A 39 11.12 -6.77 11.96
CA LEU A 39 9.68 -6.61 12.15
C LEU A 39 8.88 -7.71 11.43
N VAL A 40 9.32 -8.16 10.24
CA VAL A 40 8.71 -9.30 9.53
C VAL A 40 8.99 -10.61 10.27
N GLY A 41 10.21 -10.76 10.79
CA GLY A 41 10.56 -11.89 11.67
C GLY A 41 9.69 -11.95 12.92
N LYS A 42 9.38 -10.81 13.55
CA LYS A 42 8.45 -10.74 14.68
C LYS A 42 7.02 -11.15 14.30
N ILE A 43 6.50 -10.64 13.18
CA ILE A 43 5.17 -11.00 12.67
C ILE A 43 5.05 -12.53 12.44
N LEU A 44 6.12 -13.17 11.93
CA LEU A 44 6.15 -14.62 11.73
C LEU A 44 6.28 -15.42 13.03
N GLN A 45 6.80 -14.82 14.10
CA GLN A 45 6.97 -15.46 15.41
C GLN A 45 5.77 -15.25 16.34
N THR A 46 4.91 -14.28 16.06
CA THR A 46 3.67 -14.05 16.79
C THR A 46 2.66 -15.15 16.48
N SER A 47 2.25 -15.89 17.52
CA SER A 47 1.26 -16.99 17.41
C SER A 47 -0.19 -16.52 17.50
N ASP A 48 -0.43 -15.31 18.01
CA ASP A 48 -1.77 -14.71 18.08
C ASP A 48 -2.11 -14.04 16.76
N GLU A 49 -3.15 -14.55 16.11
CA GLU A 49 -3.64 -14.08 14.81
C GLU A 49 -4.12 -12.62 14.86
N ALA A 50 -4.67 -12.18 16.01
CA ALA A 50 -5.13 -10.81 16.19
C ALA A 50 -3.95 -9.83 16.26
N GLU A 51 -2.92 -10.18 17.03
CA GLU A 51 -1.70 -9.37 17.17
C GLU A 51 -0.88 -9.37 15.86
N GLN A 52 -0.80 -10.52 15.18
CA GLN A 52 -0.16 -10.64 13.87
C GLN A 52 -0.83 -9.74 12.83
N THR A 53 -2.17 -9.72 12.80
CA THR A 53 -2.94 -8.86 11.89
C THR A 53 -2.71 -7.38 12.17
N GLN A 54 -2.65 -6.98 13.45
CA GLN A 54 -2.38 -5.59 13.83
C GLN A 54 -0.98 -5.14 13.38
N LEU A 55 0.05 -5.96 13.63
CA LEU A 55 1.42 -5.66 13.23
C LEU A 55 1.58 -5.59 11.71
N ALA A 56 0.93 -6.50 10.97
CA ALA A 56 0.92 -6.49 9.51
C ALA A 56 0.24 -5.23 8.95
N LYS A 57 -0.91 -4.84 9.52
CA LYS A 57 -1.63 -3.62 9.12
C LYS A 57 -0.80 -2.37 9.40
N GLN A 58 -0.12 -2.31 10.54
CA GLN A 58 0.77 -1.20 10.88
C GLN A 58 1.97 -1.10 9.91
N ALA A 59 2.57 -2.23 9.53
CA ALA A 59 3.66 -2.26 8.55
C ALA A 59 3.19 -1.82 7.15
N PHE A 60 1.96 -2.16 6.78
CA PHE A 60 1.35 -1.73 5.52
C PHE A 60 1.05 -0.22 5.51
N ASP A 61 0.45 0.30 6.58
CA ASP A 61 0.18 1.74 6.72
C ASP A 61 1.49 2.54 6.73
N LEU A 62 2.56 2.02 7.36
CA LEU A 62 3.89 2.63 7.30
C LEU A 62 4.43 2.69 5.86
N ALA A 63 4.23 1.65 5.06
CA ALA A 63 4.65 1.61 3.67
C ALA A 63 3.88 2.62 2.80
N LEU A 64 2.56 2.73 3.02
CA LEU A 64 1.71 3.72 2.36
C LEU A 64 2.11 5.16 2.75
N LEU A 65 2.43 5.40 4.02
CA LEU A 65 2.95 6.69 4.51
C LEU A 65 4.31 7.02 3.86
N SER A 66 5.22 6.05 3.81
CA SER A 66 6.54 6.21 3.21
C SER A 66 6.49 6.55 1.71
N GLN A 67 5.42 6.19 1.02
CA GLN A 67 5.20 6.51 -0.40
C GLN A 67 4.39 7.80 -0.60
N GLY A 68 4.04 8.51 0.49
CA GLY A 68 3.22 9.72 0.43
C GLY A 68 1.77 9.47 -0.03
N MET A 69 1.33 8.21 -0.05
CA MET A 69 -0.02 7.81 -0.50
C MET A 69 -1.06 7.92 0.62
N LEU A 70 -0.61 8.06 1.86
CA LEU A 70 -1.46 8.16 3.04
C LEU A 70 -1.79 9.64 3.30
N THR A 71 -3.02 10.07 3.01
CA THR A 71 -3.42 11.48 3.08
C THR A 71 -4.71 11.67 3.88
N GLY A 72 -4.82 12.81 4.58
CA GLY A 72 -6.05 13.19 5.28
C GLY A 72 -6.36 12.36 6.52
N ALA A 73 -7.54 11.72 6.53
CA ALA A 73 -8.09 11.02 7.69
C ALA A 73 -7.28 9.77 8.08
N GLU A 74 -6.77 9.03 7.09
CA GLU A 74 -6.02 7.79 7.29
C GLU A 74 -4.70 8.04 8.04
N LEU A 75 -4.06 9.20 7.83
CA LEU A 75 -2.80 9.57 8.48
C LEU A 75 -3.01 9.89 9.96
N THR A 76 -4.11 10.58 10.27
CA THR A 76 -4.52 10.84 11.65
C THR A 76 -4.82 9.53 12.38
N GLU A 77 -5.50 8.59 11.71
CA GLU A 77 -5.85 7.30 12.29
C GLU A 77 -4.60 6.43 12.53
N PHE A 78 -3.65 6.44 11.59
CA PHE A 78 -2.36 5.76 11.74
C PHE A 78 -1.54 6.31 12.92
N VAL A 79 -1.48 7.63 13.08
CA VAL A 79 -0.77 8.27 14.20
C VAL A 79 -1.43 7.89 15.53
N ASN A 80 -2.75 7.98 15.64
CA ASN A 80 -3.48 7.61 16.86
C ASN A 80 -3.27 6.13 17.22
N ARG A 81 -3.31 5.22 16.24
CA ARG A 81 -3.03 3.79 16.44
C ARG A 81 -1.58 3.55 16.86
N SER A 82 -0.62 4.24 16.24
CA SER A 82 0.81 4.11 16.58
C SER A 82 1.11 4.60 17.99
N VAL A 83 0.43 5.64 18.46
CA VAL A 83 0.56 6.15 19.84
C VAL A 83 -0.10 5.21 20.86
N SER A 84 -1.19 4.54 20.49
CA SER A 84 -1.90 3.61 21.39
C SER A 84 -1.18 2.27 21.59
N LEU A 85 -0.22 1.94 20.73
CA LEU A 85 0.57 0.70 20.75
C LEU A 85 1.93 0.87 21.47
N ILE A 86 2.28 2.08 21.91
CA ILE A 86 3.44 2.38 22.79
C ILE A 86 3.00 2.26 24.24
#